data_AF-A0A349F9H5-F1
#
_entry.id   AF-A0A349F9H5-F1
#
_cell.length_a   1.000
_cell.length_b   1.000
_cell.length_c   1.000
_cell.angle_alpha   90.00
_cell.angle_beta   90.00
_cell.angle_gamma   90.00
#
_symmetry.space_group_name_H-M   'P 1'
#
loop_
_entity.id
_entity.type
_entity.pdbx_description
1 polymer ?
#
loop_
_entity_poly.entity_id
_entity_poly.type
_entity_poly.pdbx_seq_one_letter_code
_entity_poly.pdbx_strand_id
1 'polypeptide(L)'
;MNSLIFSVLLLTISPSSTGPDSLPLKCQLLETRDTFLFYRGQKIYQSDQFALFQNFKGRVVSQVDLKTGELIRTTYLGDNYKPSYQILKGRCKDVVHTLEFWALDQVPYDQ
;
A
#
# COMPACT_ATOMS: atom_id res chain seq x y z
N MET A 1 -45.09 -15.93 12.50
CA MET A 1 -44.01 -15.09 13.06
C MET A 1 -42.73 -15.90 13.02
N ASN A 2 -41.81 -15.63 12.08
CA ASN A 2 -40.36 -15.96 12.16
C ASN A 2 -39.57 -15.68 10.86
N SER A 3 -40.23 -15.40 9.73
CA SER A 3 -39.50 -15.15 8.47
C SER A 3 -38.90 -13.74 8.33
N LEU A 4 -39.35 -12.76 9.14
CA LEU A 4 -38.90 -11.37 9.03
C LEU A 4 -37.56 -11.10 9.73
N ILE A 5 -37.12 -11.99 10.62
CA ILE A 5 -35.87 -11.81 11.39
C ILE A 5 -34.64 -12.21 10.56
N PHE A 6 -34.79 -13.13 9.59
CA PHE A 6 -33.67 -13.58 8.75
C PHE A 6 -33.24 -12.55 7.70
N SER A 7 -34.14 -11.71 7.20
CA SER A 7 -33.84 -10.74 6.14
C SER A 7 -32.98 -9.56 6.61
N VAL A 8 -32.97 -9.25 7.91
CA VAL A 8 -32.18 -8.14 8.46
C VAL A 8 -30.71 -8.52 8.66
N LEU A 9 -30.40 -9.81 8.83
CA LEU A 9 -29.04 -10.28 9.06
C LEU A 9 -28.18 -10.36 7.77
N LEU A 10 -28.81 -10.44 6.59
CA LEU A 10 -28.08 -10.42 5.31
C LEU A 10 -27.62 -9.02 4.87
N LEU A 11 -28.08 -7.95 5.54
CA LEU A 11 -27.73 -6.57 5.21
C LEU A 11 -26.46 -6.05 5.92
N THR A 12 -25.81 -6.86 6.75
CA THR A 12 -24.58 -6.49 7.48
C THR A 12 -23.30 -7.01 6.85
N ILE A 13 -23.39 -7.72 5.71
CA ILE A 13 -22.21 -8.11 4.94
C ILE A 13 -21.70 -6.84 4.27
N SER A 14 -20.72 -6.16 4.88
CA SER A 14 -19.95 -5.13 4.19
C SER A 14 -19.49 -5.73 2.86
N PRO A 15 -19.65 -5.05 1.71
CA PRO A 15 -19.10 -5.57 0.48
C PRO A 15 -17.62 -5.82 0.76
N SER A 16 -17.17 -7.07 0.59
CA SER A 16 -15.75 -7.34 0.56
C SER A 16 -15.18 -6.35 -0.44
N SER A 17 -14.21 -5.54 0.00
CA SER A 17 -13.49 -4.66 -0.92
C SER A 17 -12.89 -5.57 -2.00
N THR A 18 -13.52 -5.62 -3.17
CA THR A 18 -13.13 -6.46 -4.30
C THR A 18 -12.38 -5.67 -5.37
N GLY A 19 -11.99 -4.42 -5.05
CA GLY A 19 -11.27 -3.54 -5.95
C GLY A 19 -9.74 -3.59 -5.77
N PRO A 20 -8.98 -2.88 -6.60
CA PRO A 20 -7.53 -2.80 -6.53
C PRO A 20 -6.99 -2.27 -5.20
N ASP A 21 -7.80 -1.51 -4.45
CA ASP A 21 -7.43 -1.02 -3.12
C ASP A 21 -7.49 -2.11 -2.03
N SER A 22 -7.95 -3.32 -2.35
CA SER A 22 -8.04 -4.46 -1.43
C SER A 22 -6.72 -5.20 -1.21
N LEU A 23 -5.78 -5.12 -2.16
CA LEU A 23 -4.49 -5.82 -2.11
C LEU A 23 -3.36 -4.83 -1.74
N PRO A 24 -2.86 -4.83 -0.50
CA PRO A 24 -1.72 -3.99 -0.16
C PRO A 24 -0.40 -4.61 -0.65
N LEU A 25 0.54 -3.75 -1.04
CA LEU A 25 1.93 -4.15 -1.22
C LEU A 25 2.57 -4.37 0.15
N LYS A 26 2.95 -5.62 0.42
CA LYS A 26 3.53 -6.03 1.69
C LYS A 26 5.05 -6.02 1.63
N CYS A 27 5.67 -5.29 2.55
CA CYS A 27 7.12 -5.21 2.70
C CYS A 27 7.55 -5.51 4.14
N GLN A 28 8.57 -6.34 4.31
CA GLN A 28 9.13 -6.69 5.61
C GLN A 28 10.48 -6.00 5.79
N LEU A 29 10.75 -5.47 6.98
CA LEU A 29 12.07 -4.93 7.30
C LEU A 29 13.12 -6.03 7.37
N LEU A 30 14.37 -5.69 7.06
CA LEU A 30 15.49 -6.63 7.15
C LEU A 30 15.96 -6.84 8.59
N GLU A 31 15.92 -5.78 9.41
CA GLU A 31 16.48 -5.77 10.76
C GLU A 31 15.46 -6.16 11.84
N THR A 32 14.17 -6.12 11.52
CA THR A 32 13.08 -6.45 12.45
C THR A 32 12.03 -7.34 11.76
N ARG A 33 11.05 -7.82 12.52
CA ARG A 33 9.90 -8.55 11.96
C ARG A 33 8.75 -7.62 11.54
N ASP A 34 8.99 -6.32 11.54
CA ASP A 34 7.96 -5.34 11.21
C ASP A 34 7.58 -5.43 9.74
N THR A 35 6.29 -5.23 9.48
CA THR A 35 5.72 -5.24 8.13
C THR A 35 5.12 -3.87 7.85
N PHE A 36 5.48 -3.30 6.70
CA PHE A 36 4.82 -2.14 6.11
C PHE A 36 3.88 -2.59 5.01
N LEU A 37 2.67 -2.02 5.02
CA LEU A 37 1.67 -2.20 3.98
C LEU A 37 1.53 -0.87 3.23
N PHE A 38 1.72 -0.93 1.92
CA PHE A 38 1.47 0.21 1.04
C PHE A 38 0.19 -0.02 0.25
N TYR A 39 -0.63 1.02 0.14
CA TYR A 39 -1.87 1.00 -0.63
C TYR A 39 -1.74 1.88 -1.86
N ARG A 40 -2.56 1.62 -2.88
CA ARG A 40 -2.52 2.32 -4.17
C ARG A 40 -2.48 3.84 -4.02
N GLY A 41 -3.34 4.43 -3.18
CA GLY A 41 -3.41 5.88 -2.96
C GLY A 41 -2.16 6.50 -2.32
N GLN A 42 -1.23 5.69 -1.82
CA GLN A 42 0.05 6.14 -1.28
C GLN A 42 1.16 6.15 -2.33
N LYS A 43 0.95 5.49 -3.49
CA LYS A 43 1.91 5.50 -4.60
C LYS A 43 1.86 6.86 -5.28
N ILE A 44 2.98 7.57 -5.30
CA ILE A 44 3.10 8.91 -5.88
C ILE A 44 3.87 8.92 -7.21
N TYR A 45 4.62 7.85 -7.50
CA TYR A 45 5.40 7.72 -8.73
C TYR A 45 5.72 6.26 -9.02
N GLN A 46 5.89 5.93 -10.29
CA GLN A 46 6.39 4.64 -10.77
C GLN A 46 7.19 4.84 -12.05
N SER A 47 8.37 4.20 -12.12
CA SER A 47 9.17 4.00 -13.33
C SER A 47 9.32 2.50 -13.61
N ASP A 48 10.10 2.14 -14.62
CA ASP A 48 10.46 0.74 -14.89
C ASP A 48 11.41 0.14 -13.85
N GLN A 49 12.04 0.97 -13.01
CA GLN A 49 13.02 0.52 -12.00
C GLN A 49 12.47 0.58 -10.58
N PHE A 50 11.66 1.59 -10.25
CA PHE A 50 11.19 1.76 -8.88
C PHE A 50 9.80 2.39 -8.78
N ALA A 51 9.09 2.08 -7.70
CA ALA A 51 7.89 2.78 -7.25
C ALA A 51 8.20 3.62 -6.00
N LEU A 52 7.61 4.81 -5.91
CA LEU A 52 7.71 5.67 -4.74
C LEU A 52 6.37 5.77 -4.03
N PHE A 53 6.42 5.66 -2.71
CA PHE A 53 5.28 5.74 -1.82
C PHE A 53 5.47 6.85 -0.80
N GLN A 54 4.37 7.49 -0.43
CA GLN A 54 4.35 8.55 0.56
C GLN A 54 3.35 8.24 1.68
N ASN A 55 3.79 8.41 2.93
CA ASN A 55 2.92 8.34 4.11
C ASN A 55 3.05 9.62 4.95
N PHE A 56 2.16 9.78 5.94
CA PHE A 56 2.22 10.84 6.95
C PHE A 56 2.41 12.25 6.37
N LYS A 57 1.58 12.61 5.37
CA LYS A 57 1.62 13.92 4.68
C LYS A 57 2.99 14.28 4.11
N GLY A 58 3.76 13.29 3.66
CA GLY A 58 5.08 13.50 3.06
C GLY A 58 6.26 13.42 3.99
N ARG A 59 6.05 13.21 5.29
CA ARG A 59 7.14 12.99 6.24
C ARG A 59 7.84 11.65 6.06
N VAL A 60 7.21 10.71 5.34
CA VAL A 60 7.82 9.41 5.03
C VAL A 60 7.74 9.13 3.57
N VAL A 61 8.89 8.79 2.99
CA VAL A 61 9.02 8.35 1.60
C VAL A 61 9.59 6.94 1.59
N SER A 62 9.06 6.08 0.74
CA SER A 62 9.53 4.72 0.55
C SER A 62 9.77 4.47 -0.93
N GLN A 63 10.98 4.01 -1.27
CA GLN A 63 11.34 3.57 -2.61
C GLN A 63 11.38 2.04 -2.62
N VAL A 64 10.69 1.44 -3.59
CA VAL A 64 10.69 -0.01 -3.81
C VAL A 64 11.24 -0.29 -5.20
N ASP A 65 12.31 -1.07 -5.27
CA ASP A 65 12.86 -1.60 -6.53
C ASP A 65 11.91 -2.64 -7.12
N LEU A 66 11.55 -2.50 -8.40
CA LEU A 66 10.57 -3.37 -9.05
C LEU A 66 11.13 -4.75 -9.43
N LYS A 67 12.45 -4.87 -9.57
CA LYS A 67 13.14 -6.10 -9.97
C LYS A 67 13.51 -6.94 -8.75
N THR A 68 14.07 -6.30 -7.72
CA THR A 68 14.58 -6.99 -6.52
C THR A 68 13.58 -7.02 -5.38
N GLY A 69 12.59 -6.13 -5.41
CA GLY A 69 11.67 -5.88 -4.31
C GLY A 69 12.32 -5.19 -3.13
N GLU A 70 13.56 -4.71 -3.24
CA GLU A 70 14.24 -4.03 -2.13
C GLU A 70 13.54 -2.71 -1.80
N LEU A 71 13.34 -2.48 -0.51
CA LEU A 71 12.70 -1.30 0.05
C LEU A 71 13.73 -0.45 0.77
N ILE A 72 13.72 0.85 0.50
CA ILE A 72 14.35 1.88 1.32
C ILE A 72 13.26 2.83 1.79
N ARG A 73 13.11 2.97 3.12
CA ARG A 73 12.14 3.88 3.74
C ARG A 73 12.89 4.96 4.51
N THR A 74 12.63 6.20 4.15
CA THR A 74 13.20 7.38 4.81
C THR A 74 12.10 8.12 5.55
N THR A 75 12.27 8.26 6.86
CA THR A 75 11.38 9.04 7.73
C THR A 75 12.07 10.33 8.13
N TYR A 76 11.40 11.45 7.89
CA TYR A 76 11.77 12.75 8.39
C TYR A 76 11.14 12.97 9.77
N LEU A 77 11.98 13.02 10.80
CA LEU A 77 11.59 13.23 12.19
C LEU A 77 11.95 14.66 12.60
N GLY A 78 10.99 15.41 13.13
CA GLY A 78 11.21 16.75 13.67
C GLY A 78 9.94 17.59 13.74
N ASP A 79 9.75 18.19 14.91
CA ASP A 79 8.98 19.42 15.09
C ASP A 79 9.90 20.40 15.80
N ASN A 80 10.06 21.61 15.25
CA ASN A 80 11.08 22.61 15.57
C ASN A 80 12.56 22.24 15.22
N TYR A 81 13.06 22.87 14.15
CA TYR A 81 14.45 23.18 13.73
C TYR A 81 15.61 22.16 13.80
N LYS A 82 15.45 20.93 14.32
CA LYS A 82 16.49 19.88 14.20
C LYS A 82 15.97 18.67 13.42
N PRO A 83 16.15 18.63 12.09
CA PRO A 83 15.81 17.46 11.29
C PRO A 83 16.64 16.25 11.71
N SER A 84 15.98 15.10 11.87
CA SER A 84 16.62 13.79 11.98
C SER A 84 16.05 12.87 10.91
N TYR A 85 16.90 12.00 10.37
CA TYR A 85 16.54 11.05 9.33
C TYR A 85 16.70 9.63 9.86
N GLN A 86 15.65 8.82 9.70
CA GLN A 86 15.73 7.38 9.89
C GLN A 86 15.64 6.70 8.53
N ILE A 87 16.59 5.84 8.21
CA ILE A 87 16.58 5.01 7.00
C ILE A 87 16.39 3.56 7.41
N LEU A 88 15.34 2.94 6.91
CA LEU A 88 15.02 1.53 7.13
C LEU A 88 15.09 0.78 5.80
N LYS A 89 15.67 -0.43 5.84
CA LYS A 89 15.77 -1.31 4.66
C LYS A 89 14.83 -2.50 4.81
N GLY A 90 14.21 -2.91 3.72
CA GLY A 90 13.27 -4.02 3.70
C GLY A 90 13.24 -4.75 2.37
N ARG A 91 12.32 -5.70 2.26
CA ARG A 91 11.98 -6.37 1.01
C ARG A 91 10.48 -6.57 0.89
N CYS A 92 9.95 -6.23 -0.28
CA CYS A 92 8.57 -6.40 -0.66
C CYS A 92 8.39 -7.72 -1.42
N LYS A 93 7.22 -8.34 -1.26
CA LYS A 93 6.83 -9.53 -2.04
C LYS A 93 5.87 -9.12 -3.14
N ASP A 94 5.94 -9.84 -4.26
CA ASP A 94 4.97 -9.75 -5.36
C ASP A 94 4.73 -8.31 -5.85
N VAL A 95 5.82 -7.53 -5.95
CA VAL A 95 5.76 -6.09 -6.24
C VAL A 95 5.05 -5.83 -7.57
N VAL A 96 5.55 -6.44 -8.65
CA VAL A 96 5.01 -6.27 -9.99
C VAL A 96 3.53 -6.68 -10.03
N HIS A 97 3.22 -7.88 -9.54
CA HIS A 97 1.85 -8.39 -9.48
C HIS A 97 0.90 -7.42 -8.76
N THR A 98 1.31 -6.90 -7.60
CA THR A 98 0.49 -5.96 -6.83
C THR A 98 0.27 -4.64 -7.59
N LEU A 99 1.32 -4.10 -8.20
CA LEU A 99 1.24 -2.86 -8.98
C LEU A 99 0.39 -3.00 -10.25
N GLU A 100 0.47 -4.15 -10.91
CA GLU A 100 -0.37 -4.49 -12.06
C GLU A 100 -1.83 -4.65 -11.65
N PHE A 101 -2.10 -5.33 -10.53
CA PHE A 101 -3.45 -5.44 -9.98
C PHE A 101 -4.06 -4.06 -9.72
N TRP A 102 -3.27 -3.12 -9.17
CA TRP A 102 -3.69 -1.73 -8.99
C TRP A 102 -4.00 -0.97 -10.28
N ALA A 103 -3.44 -1.40 -11.41
CA ALA A 103 -3.64 -0.78 -12.71
C ALA A 103 -4.88 -1.32 -13.44
N LEU A 104 -5.47 -2.45 -13.03
CA LEU A 104 -6.62 -3.07 -13.70
C LEU A 104 -7.85 -2.15 -13.78
N ASP A 105 -8.10 -1.32 -12.77
CA ASP A 105 -9.20 -0.35 -12.76
C ASP A 105 -8.90 0.95 -13.52
N GLN A 106 -7.76 1.04 -14.23
CA GLN A 106 -7.45 2.19 -15.09
C GLN A 106 -7.83 1.99 -16.55
N VAL A 107 -8.41 0.85 -16.92
CA VAL A 107 -8.97 0.66 -18.25
C VAL A 107 -10.31 1.41 -18.31
N PRO A 108 -10.45 2.48 -19.13
CA PRO A 108 -11.77 3.05 -19.37
C PRO A 108 -12.63 1.94 -19.96
N TYR A 109 -13.85 1.76 -19.48
CA TYR A 109 -14.83 1.00 -20.27
C TYR A 109 -14.85 1.63 -21.66
N ASP A 110 -14.56 0.85 -22.70
CA ASP A 110 -14.79 1.28 -24.08
C ASP A 110 -16.24 1.83 -24.14
N GLN A 111 -16.37 3.13 -24.39
CA GLN A 111 -17.65 3.80 -24.60
C GLN A 111 -18.20 3.46 -25.99
#